data_AF-A0A842I4R1-F1
#
_entry.id   AF-A0A842I4R1-F1
#
_cell.length_a   1.000
_cell.length_b   1.000
_cell.length_c   1.000
_cell.angle_alpha   90.00
_cell.angle_beta   90.00
_cell.angle_gamma   90.00
#
_symmetry.space_group_name_H-M   'P 1'
#
loop_
_entity.id
_entity.type
_entity.pdbx_description
1 polymer ?
#
loop_
_entity_poly.entity_id
_entity_poly.type
_entity_poly.pdbx_seq_one_letter_code
_entity_poly.pdbx_strand_id
1 'polypeptide(L)'
;MQPVAPRFRSVTEIWQTPARPPNTWPRPPSALVAERLDEPPAGARVCVAGLVLVRQRPGTAKGVIFLTLEDETGTCNVVVWAKLYERHRRAVIAGRMLRVTGRLQREAGVVHIVAEQIEDISHMLDTLLRPDFRHDGTRAGDQP
;
A
#
# COMPACT_ATOMS: atom_id res chain seq x y z
N MET A 1 3.02 -17.59 -55.63
CA MET A 1 2.13 -17.02 -54.59
C MET A 1 1.79 -18.16 -53.63
N GLN A 2 2.51 -18.30 -52.51
CA GLN A 2 2.26 -19.38 -51.53
C GLN A 2 1.25 -18.89 -50.47
N PRO A 3 0.32 -19.74 -50.00
CA PRO A 3 -0.67 -19.34 -49.01
C PRO A 3 -0.02 -19.26 -47.62
N VAL A 4 -0.29 -18.17 -46.89
CA VAL A 4 0.14 -18.00 -45.51
C VAL A 4 -0.87 -18.70 -44.61
N ALA A 5 -0.47 -19.82 -43.98
CA ALA A 5 -1.33 -20.53 -43.04
C ALA A 5 -1.61 -19.67 -41.79
N PRO A 6 -2.83 -19.71 -41.21
CA PRO A 6 -3.14 -18.93 -40.02
C PRO A 6 -2.38 -19.49 -38.81
N ARG A 7 -1.64 -18.61 -38.12
CA ARG A 7 -0.85 -18.95 -36.94
C ARG A 7 -1.78 -19.10 -35.73
N PHE A 8 -2.15 -20.33 -35.39
CA PHE A 8 -2.89 -20.63 -34.15
C PHE A 8 -1.97 -20.40 -32.94
N ARG A 9 -2.41 -19.57 -31.99
CA ARG A 9 -1.73 -19.40 -30.69
C ARG A 9 -1.93 -20.67 -29.86
N SER A 10 -0.87 -21.10 -29.18
CA SER A 10 -0.86 -22.28 -28.33
C SER A 10 -1.79 -22.10 -27.12
N VAL A 11 -2.40 -23.19 -26.63
CA VAL A 11 -3.22 -23.19 -25.41
C VAL A 11 -2.44 -22.62 -24.21
N THR A 12 -1.12 -22.77 -24.21
CA THR A 12 -0.19 -22.22 -23.23
C THR A 12 -0.12 -20.69 -23.24
N GLU A 13 -0.26 -20.04 -24.41
CA GLU A 13 -0.27 -18.57 -24.52
C GLU A 13 -1.61 -17.94 -24.05
N ILE A 14 -2.69 -18.73 -24.00
CA ILE A 14 -4.03 -18.25 -23.62
C ILE A 14 -4.14 -18.00 -22.10
N TRP A 15 -3.34 -18.71 -21.30
CA TRP A 15 -3.29 -18.56 -19.84
C TRP A 15 -2.11 -17.72 -19.33
N GLN A 16 -1.27 -17.18 -20.23
CA GLN A 16 -0.21 -16.26 -19.82
C GLN A 16 -0.84 -14.93 -19.41
N THR A 17 -0.82 -14.64 -18.11
CA THR A 17 -1.15 -13.30 -17.61
C THR A 17 -0.17 -12.32 -18.25
N PRO A 18 -0.61 -11.29 -19.00
CA PRO A 18 0.29 -10.35 -19.62
C PRO A 18 1.16 -9.71 -18.53
N ALA A 19 2.48 -9.83 -18.67
CA ALA A 19 3.42 -9.17 -17.77
C ALA A 19 3.09 -7.67 -17.74
N ARG A 20 2.81 -7.15 -16.54
CA ARG A 20 2.44 -5.75 -16.33
C ARG A 20 3.58 -4.86 -16.89
N PRO A 21 3.28 -3.79 -17.65
CA PRO A 21 4.33 -2.98 -18.25
C PRO A 21 5.28 -2.46 -17.17
N PRO A 22 6.61 -2.56 -17.39
CA PRO A 22 7.60 -2.09 -16.44
C PRO A 22 7.31 -0.63 -16.05
N ASN A 23 7.49 -0.30 -14.77
CA ASN A 23 7.24 1.03 -14.17
C ASN A 23 5.78 1.45 -13.95
N THR A 24 4.80 0.54 -13.89
CA THR A 24 3.40 0.89 -13.57
C THR A 24 3.00 0.52 -12.14
N TRP A 25 3.39 1.36 -11.18
CA TRP A 25 2.91 1.29 -9.80
C TRP A 25 1.74 2.27 -9.54
N PRO A 26 0.77 1.93 -8.66
CA PRO A 26 -0.38 2.77 -8.33
C PRO A 26 0.02 4.16 -7.81
N ARG A 27 -0.55 5.23 -8.37
CA ARG A 27 -0.33 6.60 -7.88
C ARG A 27 -1.43 6.98 -6.88
N PRO A 28 -1.14 7.86 -5.89
CA PRO A 28 -2.17 8.43 -5.03
C PRO A 28 -3.36 8.95 -5.84
N PRO A 29 -4.61 8.68 -5.43
CA PRO A 29 -5.01 8.09 -4.15
C PRO A 29 -5.01 6.55 -4.10
N SER A 30 -4.64 5.86 -5.18
CA SER A 30 -4.59 4.40 -5.22
C SER A 30 -3.43 3.87 -4.39
N ALA A 31 -3.72 2.92 -3.50
CA ALA A 31 -2.71 2.32 -2.62
C ALA A 31 -1.78 1.38 -3.40
N LEU A 32 -0.49 1.50 -3.10
CA LEU A 32 0.58 0.57 -3.44
C LEU A 32 0.68 -0.45 -2.31
N VAL A 33 0.74 -1.74 -2.67
CA VAL A 33 0.93 -2.84 -1.70
C VAL A 33 2.37 -2.88 -1.19
N ALA A 34 2.55 -3.35 0.05
CA ALA A 34 3.82 -3.36 0.75
C ALA A 34 4.96 -4.05 -0.03
N GLU A 35 4.71 -5.22 -0.64
CA GLU A 35 5.70 -5.97 -1.42
C GLU A 35 6.29 -5.16 -2.59
N ARG A 36 5.53 -4.19 -3.11
CA ARG A 36 5.91 -3.40 -4.29
C ARG A 36 6.53 -2.05 -3.95
N LEU A 37 6.83 -1.78 -2.68
CA LEU A 37 7.45 -0.53 -2.25
C LEU A 37 8.85 -0.28 -2.83
N ASP A 38 9.49 -1.32 -3.35
CA ASP A 38 10.79 -1.19 -4.03
C ASP A 38 10.71 -0.73 -5.48
N GLU A 39 9.53 -0.79 -6.13
CA GLU A 39 9.38 -0.38 -7.54
C GLU A 39 9.50 1.13 -7.76
N PRO A 40 8.88 2.01 -6.95
CA PRO A 40 8.96 3.44 -7.19
C PRO A 40 10.36 4.00 -6.87
N PRO A 41 10.86 4.99 -7.62
CA PRO A 41 12.13 5.63 -7.30
C PRO A 41 12.09 6.37 -5.95
N ALA A 42 13.25 6.60 -5.34
CA ALA A 42 13.34 7.39 -4.10
C ALA A 42 12.75 8.80 -4.30
N GLY A 43 12.05 9.31 -3.30
CA GLY A 43 11.32 10.59 -3.36
C GLY A 43 9.97 10.52 -4.09
N ALA A 44 9.62 9.37 -4.70
CA ALA A 44 8.33 9.18 -5.32
C ALA A 44 7.20 9.32 -4.28
N ARG A 45 6.13 10.00 -4.70
CA ARG A 45 4.93 10.16 -3.88
C ARG A 45 4.00 8.95 -4.05
N VAL A 46 3.83 8.18 -2.99
CA VAL A 46 3.04 6.95 -2.95
C VAL A 46 1.87 7.09 -1.98
N CYS A 47 0.88 6.21 -2.14
CA CYS A 47 -0.18 5.99 -1.16
C CYS A 47 -0.07 4.54 -0.70
N VAL A 48 -0.20 4.29 0.59
CA VAL A 48 -0.32 2.94 1.17
C VAL A 48 -1.56 2.90 2.06
N ALA A 49 -2.12 1.72 2.28
CA ALA A 49 -3.21 1.53 3.21
C ALA A 49 -3.00 0.22 3.96
N GLY A 50 -3.24 0.22 5.27
CA GLY A 50 -3.03 -0.99 6.07
C GLY A 50 -3.49 -0.85 7.51
N LEU A 51 -3.52 -1.98 8.21
CA LEU A 51 -3.76 -2.06 9.65
C LEU A 51 -2.58 -1.50 10.41
N VAL A 52 -2.82 -0.74 11.47
CA VAL A 52 -1.74 -0.20 12.29
C VAL A 52 -1.28 -1.24 13.30
N LEU A 53 -0.07 -1.77 13.12
CA LEU A 53 0.53 -2.73 14.05
C LEU A 53 1.19 -2.04 15.24
N VAL A 54 2.05 -1.05 14.95
CA VAL A 54 2.98 -0.48 15.91
C VAL A 54 2.97 1.04 15.82
N ARG A 55 3.08 1.68 16.99
CA ARG A 55 3.29 3.13 17.14
C ARG A 55 4.47 3.36 18.07
N GLN A 56 5.52 4.00 17.57
CA GLN A 56 6.68 4.32 18.38
C GLN A 56 6.94 5.82 18.36
N ARG A 57 7.23 6.38 19.53
CA ARG A 57 7.67 7.76 19.70
C ARG A 57 8.97 7.75 20.51
N PRO A 58 10.13 7.60 19.85
CA PRO A 58 11.41 7.55 20.54
C PRO A 58 11.63 8.83 21.36
N GLY A 59 12.08 8.71 22.61
CA GLY A 59 12.31 9.86 23.49
C GLY A 59 13.38 10.83 22.99
N THR A 60 14.29 10.34 22.14
CA THR A 60 15.44 11.07 21.58
C THR A 60 15.12 11.82 20.29
N ALA A 61 14.08 11.42 19.55
CA ALA A 61 13.67 12.06 18.31
C ALA A 61 12.55 13.08 18.58
N LYS A 62 12.92 14.35 18.79
CA LYS A 62 11.96 15.42 19.13
C LYS A 62 10.87 15.54 18.07
N GLY A 63 9.71 14.95 18.36
CA GLY A 63 8.51 15.10 17.56
C GLY A 63 8.35 14.15 16.38
N VAL A 64 9.09 13.03 16.33
CA VAL A 64 8.89 11.99 15.31
C VAL A 64 8.07 10.84 15.87
N ILE A 65 7.11 10.36 15.08
CA ILE A 65 6.35 9.14 15.36
C ILE A 65 6.59 8.18 14.20
N PHE A 66 6.88 6.92 14.53
CA PHE A 66 6.97 5.83 13.59
C PHE A 66 5.69 5.00 13.68
N LEU A 67 5.10 4.70 12.52
CA LEU A 67 3.99 3.75 12.40
C LEU A 67 4.44 2.58 11.55
N THR A 68 4.03 1.38 11.92
CA THR A 68 4.11 0.20 11.05
C THR A 68 2.70 -0.15 10.62
N LEU A 69 2.45 -0.12 9.31
CA LEU A 69 1.20 -0.57 8.70
C LEU A 69 1.41 -1.97 8.11
N GLU A 70 0.36 -2.79 8.09
CA GLU A 70 0.36 -4.11 7.48
C GLU A 70 -0.78 -4.23 6.46
N ASP A 71 -0.45 -4.79 5.30
CA ASP A 71 -1.39 -5.36 4.33
C ASP A 71 -1.07 -6.85 4.13
N GLU A 72 -1.84 -7.54 3.29
CA GLU A 72 -1.67 -8.96 3.03
C GLU A 72 -0.32 -9.33 2.40
N THR A 73 0.43 -8.36 1.86
CA THR A 73 1.70 -8.55 1.18
C THR A 73 2.91 -8.24 2.06
N GLY A 74 2.70 -7.60 3.22
CA GLY A 74 3.76 -7.30 4.18
C GLY A 74 3.56 -6.01 4.95
N THR A 75 4.66 -5.40 5.37
CA THR A 75 4.64 -4.19 6.22
C THR A 75 5.17 -2.94 5.53
N CYS A 76 4.59 -1.80 5.88
CA CYS A 76 4.99 -0.48 5.44
C CYS A 76 5.45 0.35 6.65
N ASN A 77 6.67 0.86 6.63
CA ASN A 77 7.16 1.77 7.67
C ASN A 77 6.84 3.22 7.31
N VAL A 78 6.15 3.93 8.20
CA VAL A 78 5.73 5.31 8.00
C VAL A 78 6.36 6.22 9.04
N VAL A 79 6.92 7.34 8.59
CA VAL A 79 7.49 8.39 9.43
C VAL A 79 6.55 9.58 9.46
N VAL A 80 6.13 9.99 10.65
CA VAL A 80 5.22 11.10 10.89
C VAL A 80 5.93 12.19 11.69
N TRP A 81 6.15 13.34 11.08
CA TRP A 81 6.74 14.51 11.72
C TRP A 81 5.73 15.26 12.59
N ALA A 82 6.20 15.98 13.60
CA ALA A 82 5.40 16.66 14.62
C ALA A 82 4.27 17.50 14.03
N LYS A 83 4.59 18.32 13.02
CA LYS A 83 3.62 19.20 12.35
C LYS A 83 2.47 18.42 11.70
N LEU A 84 2.76 17.26 11.12
CA LEU A 84 1.72 16.41 10.52
C LEU A 84 0.94 15.67 11.59
N TYR A 85 1.62 15.17 12.62
CA TYR A 85 0.98 14.56 13.78
C TYR A 85 -0.02 15.51 14.44
N GLU A 86 0.34 16.77 14.67
CA GLU A 86 -0.55 17.77 15.26
C GLU A 86 -1.83 17.95 14.43
N ARG A 87 -1.70 17.98 13.09
CA ARG A 87 -2.84 18.07 12.16
C ARG A 87 -3.70 16.81 12.14
N HIS A 88 -3.10 15.63 12.21
CA HIS A 88 -3.77 14.33 12.06
C HIS A 88 -3.82 13.54 13.39
N ARG A 89 -3.80 14.23 14.53
CA ARG A 89 -3.59 13.64 15.86
C ARG A 89 -4.51 12.46 16.15
N ARG A 90 -5.81 12.62 15.87
CA ARG A 90 -6.81 11.57 16.12
C ARG A 90 -6.52 10.31 15.31
N ALA A 91 -6.24 10.45 14.02
CA ALA A 91 -5.92 9.33 13.14
C ALA A 91 -4.65 8.61 13.60
N VAL A 92 -3.58 9.36 13.92
CA VAL A 92 -2.29 8.79 14.34
C VAL A 92 -2.42 8.04 15.67
N ILE A 93 -3.18 8.56 16.64
CA ILE A 93 -3.32 7.92 17.96
C ILE A 93 -4.27 6.72 17.91
N ALA A 94 -5.46 6.89 17.31
CA ALA A 94 -6.58 5.97 17.50
C ALA A 94 -6.94 5.13 16.26
N GLY A 95 -6.47 5.50 15.07
CA GLY A 95 -6.85 4.81 13.82
C GLY A 95 -6.40 3.36 13.79
N ARG A 96 -7.32 2.41 13.63
CA ARG A 96 -7.00 0.98 13.51
C ARG A 96 -6.51 0.63 12.11
N MET A 97 -7.02 1.34 11.11
CA MET A 97 -6.61 1.23 9.71
C MET A 97 -6.37 2.62 9.15
N LEU A 98 -5.23 2.82 8.49
CA LEU A 98 -4.83 4.11 7.96
C LEU A 98 -4.55 4.03 6.47
N ARG A 99 -4.95 5.08 5.74
CA ARG A 99 -4.41 5.39 4.42
C ARG A 99 -3.41 6.52 4.56
N VAL A 100 -2.19 6.30 4.08
CA VAL A 100 -1.09 7.27 4.18
C VAL A 100 -0.60 7.61 2.80
N THR A 101 -0.65 8.89 2.45
CA THR A 101 0.05 9.40 1.27
C THR A 101 1.32 10.12 1.73
N GLY A 102 2.44 9.81 1.08
CA GLY A 102 3.75 10.31 1.48
C GLY A 102 4.82 10.07 0.44
N ARG A 103 6.08 10.38 0.79
CA ARG A 103 7.24 10.18 -0.08
C ARG A 103 8.10 9.02 0.39
N LEU A 104 8.54 8.20 -0.56
CA LEU A 104 9.48 7.12 -0.25
C LEU A 104 10.87 7.67 0.05
N GLN A 105 11.45 7.17 1.14
CA GLN A 105 12.84 7.34 1.50
C GLN A 105 13.45 5.95 1.69
N ARG A 106 14.72 5.82 1.29
CA ARG A 106 15.49 4.60 1.43
C ARG A 106 16.71 4.92 2.27
N GLU A 107 16.85 4.26 3.41
CA GLU A 107 17.97 4.47 4.32
C GLU A 107 18.40 3.12 4.90
N ALA A 108 19.69 2.81 4.82
CA ALA A 108 20.26 1.56 5.34
C ALA A 108 19.54 0.26 4.89
N GLY A 109 19.00 0.25 3.66
CA GLY A 109 18.28 -0.91 3.11
C GLY A 109 16.81 -1.02 3.58
N VAL A 110 16.31 -0.05 4.35
CA VAL A 110 14.91 0.01 4.78
C VAL A 110 14.17 1.09 4.00
N VAL A 111 12.96 0.76 3.54
CA VAL A 111 12.05 1.70 2.88
C VAL A 111 11.11 2.32 3.92
N HIS A 112 11.08 3.65 3.93
CA HIS A 112 10.18 4.45 4.76
C HIS A 112 9.30 5.34 3.90
N ILE A 113 8.08 5.58 4.35
CA ILE A 113 7.16 6.55 3.76
C ILE A 113 7.10 7.75 4.70
N VAL A 114 7.68 8.87 4.29
CA VAL A 114 7.51 10.13 5.01
C VAL A 114 6.12 10.66 4.71
N ALA A 115 5.25 10.64 5.71
CA ALA A 115 3.86 11.00 5.56
C ALA A 115 3.69 12.48 5.19
N GLU A 116 2.75 12.75 4.29
CA GLU A 116 2.27 14.08 3.92
C GLU A 116 0.78 14.26 4.23
N GLN A 117 0.02 13.15 4.17
CA GLN A 117 -1.41 13.09 4.48
C GLN A 117 -1.73 11.74 5.14
N ILE A 118 -2.56 11.78 6.19
CA ILE A 118 -3.00 10.59 6.93
C ILE A 118 -4.51 10.63 7.05
N GLU A 119 -5.15 9.54 6.65
CA GLU A 119 -6.59 9.36 6.70
C GLU A 119 -6.93 8.14 7.56
N ASP A 120 -7.82 8.34 8.53
CA ASP A 120 -8.39 7.26 9.32
C ASP A 120 -9.51 6.58 8.53
N ILE A 121 -9.22 5.38 8.04
CA ILE A 121 -10.16 4.55 7.28
C ILE A 121 -10.70 3.39 8.12
N SER A 122 -10.61 3.47 9.45
CA SER A 122 -11.08 2.42 10.36
C SER A 122 -12.56 2.06 10.20
N HIS A 123 -13.37 2.99 9.69
CA HIS A 123 -14.79 2.73 9.36
C HIS A 123 -14.97 1.64 8.28
N MET A 124 -13.95 1.39 7.45
CA MET A 124 -13.95 0.28 6.49
C MET A 124 -13.93 -1.07 7.21
N LEU A 125 -13.24 -1.17 8.34
CA LEU A 125 -13.26 -2.39 9.18
C LEU A 125 -14.63 -2.64 9.78
N ASP A 126 -15.34 -1.57 10.17
CA ASP A 126 -16.68 -1.69 10.74
C ASP A 126 -17.69 -2.19 9.69
N THR A 127 -17.41 -1.95 8.40
CA THR A 127 -18.21 -2.49 7.29
C THR A 127 -18.10 -4.02 7.22
N LEU A 128 -16.97 -4.61 7.58
CA LEU A 128 -16.77 -6.06 7.59
C LEU A 128 -17.63 -6.78 8.64
N LEU A 129 -18.03 -6.07 9.71
CA LEU A 129 -18.86 -6.61 10.78
C LEU A 129 -20.36 -6.57 10.45
N ARG A 130 -20.75 -5.94 9.35
CA ARG A 130 -22.16 -5.82 8.99
C ARG A 130 -22.70 -7.18 8.52
N PRO A 131 -23.89 -7.63 8.99
CA PRO A 131 -24.45 -8.91 8.60
C PRO A 131 -24.68 -9.09 7.09
N ASP A 132 -24.82 -7.98 6.36
CA ASP A 132 -25.06 -7.92 4.93
C ASP A 132 -23.78 -7.67 4.11
N PHE A 133 -22.60 -7.68 4.74
CA PHE A 133 -21.34 -7.50 4.03
C PHE A 133 -21.16 -8.58 2.94
N ARG A 134 -21.02 -8.12 1.69
CA ARG A 134 -20.64 -8.95 0.55
C ARG A 134 -19.35 -8.38 -0.01
N HIS A 135 -18.33 -9.21 -0.14
CA HIS A 135 -17.15 -8.84 -0.92
C HIS A 135 -17.58 -8.65 -2.38
N ASP A 136 -17.06 -7.62 -3.04
CA ASP A 136 -17.39 -7.20 -4.41
C ASP A 136 -16.85 -8.13 -5.50
N GLY A 137 -16.45 -9.36 -5.14
CA GLY A 137 -15.93 -10.37 -6.07
C GLY A 137 -14.48 -10.16 -6.48
N THR A 138 -13.81 -9.10 -6.01
CA THR A 138 -12.35 -9.02 -6.06
C THR A 138 -11.78 -10.01 -5.05
N ARG A 139 -11.48 -11.23 -5.50
CA ARG A 139 -10.88 -12.26 -4.67
C ARG A 139 -9.60 -11.69 -4.05
N ALA A 140 -9.57 -11.55 -2.72
CA ALA A 140 -8.31 -11.61 -1.99
C ALA A 140 -7.65 -12.92 -2.42
N GLY A 141 -6.42 -12.82 -2.93
CA GLY A 141 -5.73 -13.94 -3.58
C GLY A 141 -5.88 -15.24 -2.79
N ASP A 142 -6.21 -16.29 -3.53
CA ASP A 142 -6.42 -17.67 -3.07
C ASP A 142 -5.53 -18.01 -1.86
N GLN A 143 -6.14 -18.03 -0.67
CA GLN A 143 -5.50 -18.50 0.55
C GLN A 143 -5.54 -20.03 0.54
N PRO A 144 -4.41 -20.74 0.74
CA PRO A 144 -4.32 -22.19 0.62
C PRO A 144 -5.20 -22.95 1.62
#